data_AF-A0A067TAZ9-F1
#
_entry.id   AF-A0A067TAZ9-F1
#
_cell.length_a   1.000
_cell.length_b   1.000
_cell.length_c   1.000
_cell.angle_alpha   90.00
_cell.angle_beta   90.00
_cell.angle_gamma   90.00
#
_symmetry.space_group_name_H-M   'P 1'
#
loop_
_entity.id
_entity.type
_entity.pdbx_description
1 polymer ?
#
loop_
_entity_poly.entity_id
_entity_poly.type
_entity_poly.pdbx_seq_one_letter_code
_entity_poly.pdbx_strand_id
1 'polypeptide(L)'
;MKAFISALLGYDPKQKNLEGGILGVVKAYYGCVEAQGRGTLHCHMMIWLEGALNPNEIRDKIIQDGDLDFRDRLISFLDDTISSSIPKDPDPNLTVPSSRHHPCSVRGINIGLNMSLEEQQQLHQKDLHHLVKCCQVHKHSRTCYKYWKGPPHPKECRFDLDESNTCPETTFDMESGELCFRCLDGLVNNFNQTILEAVRCNMDIKFIGSGPAAKAVTYYITNYITKSQLKTHVAYAALELAVKKLGEFCPDEDELTIRAKKLLQKCAFSMISHQELSAQQVASYLMDYEDHFTSHLYRNLYWTSFEALINQEQPSPECYLSLKSNDESDMESILDEDEPDEHEHSDNENTEEEVTIAVQTSGDLIAKAAQVADYQLRDKKLDDVSV
;
A
#
# COMPACT_ATOMS: atom_id res chain seq x y z
N MET A 1 0.45 15.53 2.24
CA MET A 1 0.91 14.52 3.22
C MET A 1 1.66 15.09 4.42
N LYS A 2 2.71 15.92 4.28
CA LYS A 2 3.42 16.50 5.45
C LYS A 2 2.47 17.16 6.48
N ALA A 3 1.52 17.97 6.02
CA ALA A 3 0.49 18.57 6.88
C ALA A 3 -0.47 17.55 7.53
N PHE A 4 -0.80 16.47 6.83
CA PHE A 4 -1.60 15.37 7.38
C PHE A 4 -0.87 14.70 8.54
N ILE A 5 0.41 14.37 8.35
CA ILE A 5 1.27 13.74 9.37
C ILE A 5 1.44 14.65 10.59
N SER A 6 1.71 15.95 10.37
CA SER A 6 1.96 16.86 11.49
C SER A 6 0.68 17.27 12.22
N ALA A 7 -0.42 17.55 11.49
CA ALA A 7 -1.61 18.18 12.06
C ALA A 7 -2.71 17.18 12.43
N LEU A 8 -2.91 16.11 11.65
CA LEU A 8 -3.93 15.11 11.95
C LEU A 8 -3.34 13.96 12.77
N LEU A 9 -2.23 13.38 12.32
CA LEU A 9 -1.57 12.31 13.09
C LEU A 9 -0.84 12.85 14.32
N GLY A 10 -0.58 14.16 14.38
CA GLY A 10 0.11 14.77 15.52
C GLY A 10 1.52 14.23 15.75
N TYR A 11 2.16 13.67 14.71
CA TYR A 11 3.43 12.97 14.88
C TYR A 11 4.54 13.95 15.30
N ASP A 12 5.14 13.66 16.45
CA ASP A 12 6.29 14.38 16.97
C ASP A 12 7.55 13.51 16.81
N PRO A 13 8.51 13.90 15.95
CA PRO A 13 9.78 13.19 15.80
C PRO A 13 10.58 13.09 17.11
N LYS A 14 10.36 13.99 18.07
CA LYS A 14 11.01 13.97 19.39
C LYS A 14 10.25 13.14 20.42
N GLN A 15 9.05 12.64 20.08
CA GLN A 15 8.21 11.81 20.92
C GLN A 15 7.91 12.45 22.30
N LYS A 16 7.77 13.77 22.34
CA LYS A 16 7.42 14.56 23.54
C LYS A 16 5.95 14.90 23.62
N ASN A 17 5.27 14.98 22.48
CA ASN A 17 3.82 15.17 22.45
C ASN A 17 3.09 13.90 22.89
N LEU A 18 2.54 13.91 24.11
CA LEU A 18 1.74 12.82 24.67
C LEU A 18 0.23 12.98 24.43
N GLU A 19 -0.23 14.13 23.91
CA GLU A 19 -1.64 14.30 23.53
C GLU A 19 -1.95 13.51 22.25
N GLY A 20 -0.96 13.33 21.37
CA GLY A 20 -1.10 12.60 20.12
C GLY A 20 -1.91 13.36 19.06
N GLY A 21 -2.34 12.63 18.04
CA GLY A 21 -3.27 13.12 17.03
C GLY A 21 -4.62 12.40 17.09
N ILE A 22 -5.37 12.45 15.99
CA ILE A 22 -6.73 11.90 15.90
C ILE A 22 -6.80 10.37 16.07
N LEU A 23 -5.67 9.67 15.92
CA LEU A 23 -5.55 8.22 16.13
C LEU A 23 -4.87 7.89 17.48
N GLY A 24 -4.52 8.88 18.29
CA GLY A 24 -3.68 8.75 19.47
C GLY A 24 -2.21 9.10 19.23
N VAL A 25 -1.33 8.65 20.12
CA VAL A 25 0.12 8.96 20.06
C VAL A 25 0.79 8.08 19.01
N VAL A 26 1.25 8.68 17.90
CA VAL A 26 1.90 7.95 16.81
C VAL A 26 3.40 7.74 17.11
N LYS A 27 3.82 6.47 17.13
CA LYS A 27 5.21 6.05 17.34
C LYS A 27 5.99 5.94 16.05
N ALA A 28 5.36 5.39 15.02
CA ALA A 28 5.98 5.22 13.72
C ALA A 28 4.94 5.36 12.61
N TYR A 29 5.41 5.69 11.41
CA TYR A 29 4.63 5.56 10.20
C TYR A 29 5.54 5.31 9.00
N TYR A 30 4.95 4.69 7.99
CA TYR A 30 5.53 4.56 6.67
C TYR A 30 4.42 4.78 5.66
N GLY A 31 4.63 5.63 4.67
CA GLY A 31 3.70 5.78 3.55
C GLY A 31 4.41 5.88 2.23
N CYS A 32 3.86 5.27 1.20
CA CYS A 32 4.30 5.41 -0.19
C CYS A 32 3.20 6.09 -1.02
N VAL A 33 3.60 6.87 -2.01
CA VAL A 33 2.74 7.54 -2.97
C VAL A 33 2.93 6.87 -4.33
N GLU A 34 1.85 6.33 -4.87
CA GLU A 34 1.82 5.79 -6.23
C GLU A 34 0.79 6.52 -7.08
N ALA A 35 0.99 6.54 -8.39
CA ALA A 35 -0.07 6.85 -9.31
C ALA A 35 -0.79 5.58 -9.71
N GLN A 36 -2.10 5.55 -9.50
CA GLN A 36 -2.91 4.46 -10.02
C GLN A 36 -3.12 4.61 -11.52
N GLY A 37 -3.59 3.55 -12.18
CA GLY A 37 -3.76 3.51 -13.65
C GLY A 37 -4.71 4.56 -14.26
N ARG A 38 -5.34 5.42 -13.44
CA ARG A 38 -6.10 6.60 -13.87
C ARG A 38 -5.35 7.92 -13.68
N GLY A 39 -4.09 7.85 -13.27
CA GLY A 39 -3.19 8.98 -13.06
C GLY A 39 -3.33 9.72 -11.73
N THR A 40 -4.30 9.35 -10.88
CA THR A 40 -4.46 9.96 -9.56
C THR A 40 -3.44 9.41 -8.56
N LEU A 41 -2.87 10.32 -7.76
CA LEU A 41 -1.92 9.97 -6.70
C LEU A 41 -2.66 9.43 -5.49
N HIS A 42 -2.19 8.31 -4.96
CA HIS A 42 -2.70 7.67 -3.76
C HIS A 42 -1.57 7.45 -2.78
N CYS A 43 -1.85 7.62 -1.50
CA CYS A 43 -0.91 7.29 -0.45
C CYS A 43 -1.40 6.06 0.30
N HIS A 44 -0.61 4.99 0.29
CA HIS A 44 -0.81 3.82 1.15
C HIS A 44 0.09 4.00 2.37
N MET A 45 -0.48 3.93 3.57
CA MET A 45 0.24 4.27 4.80
C MET A 45 -0.02 3.27 5.92
N MET A 46 1.03 2.85 6.61
CA MET A 46 0.98 2.17 7.90
C MET A 46 1.29 3.15 9.02
N ILE A 47 0.55 3.04 10.12
CA ILE A 47 0.66 3.91 11.29
C ILE A 47 0.71 3.01 12.52
N TRP A 48 1.74 3.19 13.35
CA TRP A 48 1.91 2.49 14.62
C TRP A 48 1.65 3.45 15.77
N LEU A 49 0.78 3.04 16.68
CA LEU A 49 0.39 3.82 17.84
C LEU A 49 1.15 3.34 19.08
N GLU A 50 1.40 4.26 20.01
CA GLU A 50 1.98 3.94 21.31
C GLU A 50 1.06 2.98 22.08
N GLY A 51 1.66 1.90 22.61
CA GLY A 51 0.92 0.89 23.37
C GLY A 51 0.02 0.00 22.51
N ALA A 52 0.06 0.10 21.18
CA ALA A 52 -0.59 -0.86 20.31
C ALA A 52 0.08 -2.22 20.44
N LEU A 53 -0.65 -3.17 21.02
CA LEU A 53 -0.25 -4.56 21.13
C LEU A 53 -0.28 -5.23 19.76
N ASN A 54 0.61 -6.19 19.54
CA ASN A 54 0.53 -7.02 18.34
C ASN A 54 -0.70 -7.95 18.41
N PRO A 55 -1.18 -8.49 17.28
CA PRO A 55 -2.36 -9.35 17.25
C PRO A 55 -2.38 -10.52 18.25
N ASN A 56 -1.23 -11.17 18.46
CA ASN A 56 -1.16 -12.29 19.41
C ASN A 56 -1.26 -11.79 20.85
N GLU A 57 -0.62 -10.66 21.18
CA GLU A 57 -0.73 -10.03 22.50
C GLU A 57 -2.16 -9.56 22.80
N ILE A 58 -2.86 -8.99 21.82
CA ILE A 58 -4.29 -8.61 21.95
C ILE A 58 -5.11 -9.85 22.30
N ARG A 59 -4.95 -10.92 21.52
CA ARG A 59 -5.67 -12.17 21.73
C ARG A 59 -5.35 -12.78 23.09
N ASP A 60 -4.08 -12.87 23.45
CA ASP A 60 -3.64 -13.50 24.69
C ASP A 60 -4.14 -12.69 25.90
N LYS A 61 -4.10 -11.36 25.81
CA LYS A 61 -4.64 -10.47 26.84
C LYS A 61 -6.15 -10.60 27.04
N ILE A 62 -6.92 -10.82 25.97
CA ILE A 62 -8.38 -10.94 26.07
C ILE A 62 -8.79 -12.36 26.48
N ILE A 63 -8.19 -13.38 25.86
CA ILE A 63 -8.59 -14.79 26.02
C ILE A 63 -7.88 -15.44 27.21
N GLN A 64 -6.55 -15.35 27.27
CA GLN A 64 -5.77 -16.04 28.30
C GLN A 64 -5.84 -15.30 29.63
N ASP A 65 -5.66 -13.97 29.62
CA ASP A 65 -5.72 -13.16 30.84
C ASP A 65 -7.15 -12.81 31.25
N GLY A 66 -8.13 -12.97 30.35
CA GLY A 66 -9.54 -12.65 30.60
C GLY A 66 -9.82 -11.15 30.79
N ASP A 67 -8.98 -10.27 30.22
CA ASP A 67 -9.08 -8.81 30.39
C ASP A 67 -10.21 -8.21 29.53
N LEU A 68 -11.45 -8.38 30.00
CA LEU A 68 -12.64 -7.85 29.32
C LEU A 68 -12.69 -6.32 29.32
N ASP A 69 -12.10 -5.66 30.32
CA ASP A 69 -12.00 -4.19 30.37
C ASP A 69 -11.09 -3.66 29.26
N PHE A 70 -10.01 -4.37 28.93
CA PHE A 70 -9.18 -4.06 27.76
C PHE A 70 -9.94 -4.28 26.46
N ARG A 71 -10.67 -5.40 26.31
CA ARG A 71 -11.51 -5.67 25.13
C ARG A 71 -12.49 -4.53 24.90
N ASP A 72 -13.23 -4.10 25.92
CA ASP A 72 -14.27 -3.08 25.77
C ASP A 72 -13.69 -1.70 25.45
N ARG A 73 -12.52 -1.37 26.02
CA ARG A 73 -11.78 -0.15 25.64
C ARG A 73 -11.27 -0.21 24.20
N LEU A 74 -10.78 -1.35 23.74
CA LEU A 74 -10.32 -1.53 22.36
C LEU A 74 -11.49 -1.39 21.37
N ILE A 75 -12.62 -2.04 21.66
CA ILE A 75 -13.84 -1.93 20.84
C ILE A 75 -14.32 -0.47 20.78
N SER A 76 -14.40 0.20 21.93
CA SER A 76 -14.81 1.61 22.01
C SER A 76 -13.89 2.53 21.19
N PHE A 77 -12.57 2.33 21.29
CA PHE A 77 -11.60 3.07 20.48
C PHE A 77 -11.80 2.85 18.97
N LEU A 78 -12.04 1.60 18.54
CA LEU A 78 -12.23 1.26 17.13
C LEU A 78 -13.55 1.83 16.58
N ASP A 79 -14.64 1.75 17.35
CA ASP A 79 -15.94 2.28 16.96
C ASP A 79 -15.97 3.82 16.88
N ASP A 80 -15.17 4.51 17.70
CA ASP A 80 -14.96 5.96 17.63
C ASP A 80 -14.08 6.35 16.42
N THR A 81 -13.06 5.54 16.13
CA THR A 81 -12.07 5.84 15.08
C THR A 81 -12.58 5.53 13.68
N ILE A 82 -13.35 4.44 13.51
CA ILE A 82 -13.72 3.88 12.20
C ILE A 82 -15.23 3.96 12.02
N SER A 83 -15.64 4.65 10.95
CA SER A 83 -17.02 4.77 10.51
C SER A 83 -17.24 3.96 9.22
N SER A 84 -18.40 3.32 9.14
CA SER A 84 -18.80 2.45 8.02
C SER A 84 -20.21 2.77 7.51
N SER A 85 -20.69 4.01 7.71
CA SER A 85 -22.01 4.44 7.23
C SER A 85 -22.05 5.90 6.84
N ILE A 86 -23.05 6.22 6.02
CA ILE A 86 -23.38 7.59 5.62
C ILE A 86 -24.05 8.29 6.82
N PRO A 87 -23.49 9.41 7.33
CA PRO A 87 -24.16 10.22 8.33
C PRO A 87 -25.52 10.70 7.82
N LYS A 88 -26.50 10.86 8.70
CA LYS A 88 -27.83 11.35 8.30
C LYS A 88 -27.73 12.77 7.75
N ASP A 89 -28.52 13.07 6.72
CA ASP A 89 -28.70 14.44 6.24
C ASP A 89 -29.48 15.25 7.32
N PRO A 90 -28.90 16.31 7.91
CA PRO A 90 -29.52 17.04 9.00
C PRO A 90 -30.73 17.88 8.55
N ASP A 91 -30.70 18.43 7.33
CA ASP A 91 -31.81 19.16 6.72
C ASP A 91 -31.63 19.19 5.19
N PRO A 92 -32.57 18.64 4.40
CA PRO A 92 -32.54 18.70 2.94
C PRO A 92 -32.43 20.12 2.36
N ASN A 93 -32.95 21.14 3.06
CA ASN A 93 -32.93 22.54 2.59
C ASN A 93 -31.64 23.28 2.94
N LEU A 94 -30.85 22.76 3.89
CA LEU A 94 -29.56 23.33 4.27
C LEU A 94 -28.58 23.19 3.12
N THR A 95 -27.96 24.31 2.72
CA THR A 95 -27.04 24.36 1.58
C THR A 95 -25.62 24.65 2.06
N VAL A 96 -24.69 23.80 1.63
CA VAL A 96 -23.24 23.95 1.83
C VAL A 96 -22.54 24.00 0.47
N PRO A 97 -21.25 24.38 0.37
CA PRO A 97 -20.54 24.37 -0.91
C PRO A 97 -20.61 23.02 -1.65
N SER A 98 -20.56 21.91 -0.91
CA SER A 98 -20.70 20.54 -1.45
C SER A 98 -22.11 20.18 -1.92
N SER A 99 -23.13 21.00 -1.64
CA SER A 99 -24.47 20.86 -2.24
C SER A 99 -24.48 21.28 -3.72
N ARG A 100 -23.57 22.17 -4.12
CA ARG A 100 -23.51 22.75 -5.48
C ARG A 100 -22.38 22.20 -6.34
N HIS A 101 -21.31 21.77 -5.70
CA HIS A 101 -20.10 21.28 -6.36
C HIS A 101 -19.68 19.93 -5.76
N HIS A 102 -18.86 19.19 -6.49
CA HIS A 102 -18.31 17.94 -5.97
C HIS A 102 -17.56 18.21 -4.65
N PRO A 103 -17.74 17.40 -3.59
CA PRO A 103 -17.11 17.66 -2.29
C PRO A 103 -15.58 17.81 -2.36
N CYS A 104 -14.91 17.05 -3.24
CA CYS A 104 -13.46 17.13 -3.47
C CYS A 104 -12.99 18.43 -4.18
N SER A 105 -13.89 19.19 -4.80
CA SER A 105 -13.54 20.42 -5.54
C SER A 105 -13.71 21.69 -4.71
N VAL A 106 -14.06 21.57 -3.44
CA VAL A 106 -14.29 22.69 -2.52
C VAL A 106 -13.47 22.51 -1.24
N ARG A 107 -13.09 23.59 -0.57
CA ARG A 107 -12.24 23.55 0.63
C ARG A 107 -12.96 23.16 1.93
N GLY A 108 -14.27 22.90 1.88
CA GLY A 108 -15.12 22.64 3.05
C GLY A 108 -15.97 23.83 3.45
N ILE A 109 -16.63 23.71 4.61
CA ILE A 109 -17.48 24.77 5.16
C ILE A 109 -16.63 25.91 5.76
N ASN A 110 -17.11 27.14 5.62
CA ASN A 110 -16.52 28.30 6.27
C ASN A 110 -17.31 28.61 7.54
N ILE A 111 -16.73 28.29 8.68
CA ILE A 111 -17.35 28.50 9.98
C ILE A 111 -17.02 29.93 10.44
N GLY A 112 -18.02 30.81 10.40
CA GLY A 112 -17.88 32.16 10.91
C GLY A 112 -17.91 32.19 12.44
N LEU A 113 -17.16 33.12 13.04
CA LEU A 113 -17.12 33.34 14.50
C LEU A 113 -18.50 33.70 15.12
N ASN A 114 -19.47 34.10 14.30
CA ASN A 114 -20.80 34.55 14.73
C ASN A 114 -21.88 33.44 14.67
N MET A 115 -21.50 32.21 14.34
CA MET A 115 -22.43 31.09 14.19
C MET A 115 -22.61 30.36 15.52
N SER A 116 -23.83 29.95 15.85
CA SER A 116 -24.09 29.10 17.01
C SER A 116 -23.48 27.71 16.84
N LEU A 117 -23.19 27.01 17.94
CA LEU A 117 -22.62 25.66 17.90
C LEU A 117 -23.52 24.69 17.13
N GLU A 118 -24.84 24.82 17.27
CA GLU A 118 -25.82 23.98 16.58
C GLU A 118 -25.80 24.20 15.06
N GLU A 119 -25.75 25.46 14.61
CA GLU A 119 -25.62 25.78 13.18
C GLU A 119 -24.31 25.22 12.59
N GLN A 120 -23.21 25.32 13.35
CA GLN A 120 -21.92 24.76 12.93
C GLN A 120 -22.00 23.24 12.77
N GLN A 121 -22.59 22.55 13.75
CA GLN A 121 -22.76 21.10 13.71
C GLN A 121 -23.65 20.66 12.53
N GLN A 122 -24.75 21.36 12.26
CA GLN A 122 -25.61 21.04 11.12
C GLN A 122 -24.88 21.22 9.80
N LEU A 123 -24.08 22.28 9.63
CA LEU A 123 -23.29 22.48 8.41
C LEU A 123 -22.19 21.42 8.24
N HIS A 124 -21.50 21.07 9.31
CA HIS A 124 -20.51 19.98 9.32
C HIS A 124 -21.15 18.67 8.90
N GLN A 125 -22.24 18.29 9.56
CA GLN A 125 -22.94 17.04 9.29
C GLN A 125 -23.47 16.99 7.85
N LYS A 126 -23.98 18.11 7.32
CA LYS A 126 -24.42 18.21 5.91
C LYS A 126 -23.26 18.01 4.93
N ASP A 127 -22.12 18.66 5.18
CA ASP A 127 -20.94 18.51 4.33
C ASP A 127 -20.33 17.11 4.40
N LEU A 128 -20.26 16.52 5.60
CA LEU A 128 -19.81 15.15 5.82
C LEU A 128 -20.74 14.14 5.14
N HIS A 129 -22.07 14.32 5.22
CA HIS A 129 -23.03 13.50 4.49
C HIS A 129 -22.71 13.47 2.98
N HIS A 130 -22.48 14.63 2.36
CA HIS A 130 -22.10 14.68 0.96
C HIS A 130 -20.73 14.06 0.68
N LEU A 131 -19.73 14.31 1.53
CA LEU A 131 -18.39 13.72 1.41
C LEU A 131 -18.45 12.19 1.40
N VAL A 132 -19.10 11.59 2.38
CA VAL A 132 -19.22 10.12 2.50
C VAL A 132 -20.00 9.57 1.31
N LYS A 133 -21.15 10.18 0.98
CA LYS A 133 -21.99 9.75 -0.13
C LYS A 133 -21.28 9.80 -1.49
N CYS A 134 -20.44 10.80 -1.73
CA CYS A 134 -19.73 10.96 -3.00
C CYS A 134 -18.40 10.19 -3.05
N CYS A 135 -17.67 10.10 -1.94
CA CYS A 135 -16.29 9.63 -1.92
C CYS A 135 -16.11 8.23 -1.32
N GLN A 136 -17.05 7.75 -0.50
CA GLN A 136 -16.90 6.48 0.22
C GLN A 136 -17.89 5.40 -0.21
N VAL A 137 -19.02 5.78 -0.82
CA VAL A 137 -19.99 4.80 -1.33
C VAL A 137 -19.45 4.14 -2.59
N HIS A 138 -19.26 2.83 -2.50
CA HIS A 138 -18.87 1.99 -3.60
C HIS A 138 -19.97 1.92 -4.66
N LYS A 139 -19.55 1.93 -5.93
CA LYS A 139 -20.42 1.66 -7.07
C LYS A 139 -19.78 0.55 -7.88
N HIS A 140 -20.44 -0.60 -7.94
CA HIS A 140 -19.89 -1.73 -8.68
C HIS A 140 -19.65 -1.35 -10.13
N SER A 141 -18.47 -1.74 -10.62
CA SER A 141 -18.07 -1.52 -12.01
C SER A 141 -17.43 -2.80 -12.56
N ARG A 142 -16.99 -2.78 -13.81
CA ARG A 142 -16.30 -3.93 -14.42
C ARG A 142 -15.09 -4.39 -13.61
N THR A 143 -14.40 -3.47 -12.92
CA THR A 143 -13.22 -3.81 -12.10
C THR A 143 -13.57 -4.66 -10.88
N CYS A 144 -14.80 -4.55 -10.35
CA CYS A 144 -15.26 -5.33 -9.20
C CYS A 144 -15.35 -6.83 -9.54
N TYR A 145 -15.62 -7.14 -10.80
CA TYR A 145 -15.80 -8.51 -11.29
C TYR A 145 -14.67 -8.93 -12.23
N LYS A 146 -13.52 -8.26 -12.16
CA LYS A 146 -12.36 -8.52 -13.03
C LYS A 146 -11.94 -10.00 -12.98
N TYR A 147 -12.02 -10.63 -11.80
CA TYR A 147 -11.64 -12.02 -11.58
C TYR A 147 -12.79 -13.02 -11.61
N TRP A 148 -13.99 -12.57 -11.98
CA TRP A 148 -15.14 -13.44 -12.01
C TRP A 148 -15.05 -14.38 -13.22
N LYS A 149 -14.89 -15.68 -12.95
CA LYS A 149 -14.74 -16.75 -13.95
C LYS A 149 -16.04 -17.12 -14.68
N GLY A 150 -17.12 -16.38 -14.45
CA GLY A 150 -18.45 -16.67 -14.99
C GLY A 150 -19.17 -17.80 -14.24
N PRO A 151 -20.42 -18.11 -14.63
CA PRO A 151 -21.19 -19.20 -14.02
C PRO A 151 -20.46 -20.55 -14.15
N PRO A 152 -20.46 -21.42 -13.12
CA PRO A 152 -21.30 -21.38 -11.92
C PRO A 152 -20.74 -20.55 -10.75
N HIS A 153 -19.60 -19.88 -10.92
CA HIS A 153 -18.99 -19.10 -9.84
C HIS A 153 -19.87 -17.90 -9.47
N PRO A 154 -20.04 -17.59 -8.17
CA PRO A 154 -20.83 -16.45 -7.73
C PRO A 154 -20.19 -15.15 -8.20
N LYS A 155 -21.03 -14.17 -8.56
CA LYS A 155 -20.59 -12.86 -9.04
C LYS A 155 -20.34 -11.93 -7.86
N GLU A 156 -19.23 -12.13 -7.19
CA GLU A 156 -18.85 -11.39 -5.98
C GLU A 156 -17.97 -10.18 -6.30
N CYS A 157 -18.11 -9.12 -5.49
CA CYS A 157 -17.25 -7.95 -5.59
C CYS A 157 -15.84 -8.32 -5.09
N ARG A 158 -14.81 -8.08 -5.89
CA ARG A 158 -13.39 -8.26 -5.50
C ARG A 158 -13.02 -7.56 -4.19
N PHE A 159 -13.70 -6.46 -3.86
CA PHE A 159 -13.45 -5.67 -2.65
C PHE A 159 -14.28 -6.12 -1.45
N ASP A 160 -15.09 -7.17 -1.60
CA ASP A 160 -16.02 -7.67 -0.58
C ASP A 160 -17.01 -6.60 -0.06
N LEU A 161 -17.48 -5.77 -0.98
CA LEU A 161 -18.49 -4.73 -0.72
C LEU A 161 -19.82 -5.16 -1.33
N ASP A 162 -20.78 -5.42 -0.45
CA ASP A 162 -22.13 -5.88 -0.76
C ASP A 162 -23.14 -5.29 0.24
N GLU A 163 -24.37 -5.01 -0.19
CA GLU A 163 -25.42 -4.46 0.68
C GLU A 163 -25.78 -5.41 1.83
N SER A 164 -25.56 -6.73 1.65
CA SER A 164 -25.80 -7.73 2.69
C SER A 164 -24.71 -7.80 3.75
N ASN A 165 -23.53 -7.23 3.50
CA ASN A 165 -22.40 -7.22 4.44
C ASN A 165 -22.67 -6.21 5.57
N THR A 166 -23.45 -6.62 6.56
CA THR A 166 -23.81 -5.78 7.72
C THR A 166 -23.49 -6.47 9.03
N CYS A 167 -23.00 -5.70 10.00
CA CYS A 167 -22.70 -6.11 11.35
C CYS A 167 -23.07 -4.96 12.31
N PRO A 168 -24.06 -5.13 13.19
CA PRO A 168 -24.62 -4.00 13.96
C PRO A 168 -23.67 -3.46 15.03
N GLU A 169 -22.79 -4.29 15.57
CA GLU A 169 -21.90 -3.98 16.69
C GLU A 169 -20.54 -4.63 16.48
N THR A 170 -19.48 -3.99 16.98
CA THR A 170 -18.14 -4.57 16.96
C THR A 170 -18.04 -5.61 18.07
N THR A 171 -17.65 -6.84 17.75
CA THR A 171 -17.55 -7.95 18.70
C THR A 171 -16.19 -8.62 18.64
N PHE A 172 -15.75 -9.18 19.77
CA PHE A 172 -14.58 -10.05 19.82
C PHE A 172 -15.05 -11.50 19.98
N ASP A 173 -14.68 -12.36 19.04
CA ASP A 173 -14.96 -13.78 19.12
C ASP A 173 -13.96 -14.46 20.06
N MET A 174 -14.46 -15.01 21.16
CA MET A 174 -13.64 -15.67 22.19
C MET A 174 -13.12 -17.04 21.76
N GLU A 175 -13.68 -17.65 20.71
CA GLU A 175 -13.22 -18.95 20.20
C GLU A 175 -12.09 -18.77 19.18
N SER A 176 -12.29 -17.92 18.17
CA SER A 176 -11.28 -17.66 17.14
C SER A 176 -10.22 -16.64 17.58
N GLY A 177 -10.55 -15.75 18.52
CA GLY A 177 -9.71 -14.62 18.89
C GLY A 177 -9.70 -13.48 17.85
N GLU A 178 -10.72 -13.42 17.00
CA GLU A 178 -10.83 -12.41 15.95
C GLU A 178 -11.81 -11.29 16.33
N LEU A 179 -11.54 -10.08 15.82
CA LEU A 179 -12.43 -8.93 15.91
C LEU A 179 -13.34 -8.87 14.68
N CYS A 180 -14.65 -8.87 14.91
CA CYS A 180 -15.65 -8.57 13.90
C CYS A 180 -16.05 -7.10 14.04
N PHE A 181 -15.78 -6.29 13.02
CA PHE A 181 -16.09 -4.86 13.04
C PHE A 181 -17.55 -4.57 12.74
N ARG A 182 -18.08 -3.55 13.41
CA ARG A 182 -19.36 -2.94 13.07
C ARG A 182 -19.34 -2.42 11.63
N CYS A 183 -20.25 -2.95 10.81
CA CYS A 183 -20.50 -2.55 9.44
C CYS A 183 -21.97 -2.17 9.29
N LEU A 184 -22.27 -0.87 9.27
CA LEU A 184 -23.66 -0.40 9.19
C LEU A 184 -24.16 -0.24 7.75
N ASP A 185 -23.25 -0.10 6.79
CA ASP A 185 -23.56 -0.03 5.36
C ASP A 185 -22.43 -0.75 4.57
N GLY A 186 -22.73 -1.95 4.06
CA GLY A 186 -21.74 -2.80 3.40
C GLY A 186 -21.23 -2.29 2.05
N LEU A 187 -21.78 -1.18 1.54
CA LEU A 187 -21.25 -0.49 0.35
C LEU A 187 -20.36 0.71 0.70
N VAL A 188 -20.21 1.08 1.97
CA VAL A 188 -19.40 2.21 2.40
C VAL A 188 -18.03 1.70 2.85
N ASN A 189 -16.95 2.21 2.25
CA ASN A 189 -15.60 1.92 2.74
C ASN A 189 -15.43 2.43 4.18
N ASN A 190 -14.59 1.77 4.95
CA ASN A 190 -14.24 2.22 6.29
C ASN A 190 -13.47 3.54 6.22
N PHE A 191 -13.90 4.56 6.96
CA PHE A 191 -13.27 5.87 6.97
C PHE A 191 -13.18 6.44 8.38
N ASN A 192 -12.25 7.36 8.59
CA ASN A 192 -12.26 8.22 9.78
C ASN A 192 -12.89 9.57 9.40
N GLN A 193 -13.85 10.05 10.18
CA GLN A 193 -14.62 11.26 9.86
C GLN A 193 -13.70 12.48 9.73
N THR A 194 -12.84 12.72 10.72
CA THR A 194 -11.90 13.85 10.74
C THR A 194 -10.90 13.81 9.60
N ILE A 195 -10.36 12.62 9.27
CA ILE A 195 -9.49 12.46 8.11
C ILE A 195 -10.25 12.85 6.84
N LEU A 196 -11.44 12.28 6.63
CA LEU A 196 -12.24 12.49 5.43
C LEU A 196 -12.61 13.97 5.23
N GLU A 197 -12.97 14.68 6.30
CA GLU A 197 -13.24 16.12 6.24
C GLU A 197 -12.01 16.94 5.85
N ALA A 198 -10.83 16.54 6.31
CA ALA A 198 -9.58 17.25 6.05
C ALA A 198 -9.02 16.97 4.64
N VAL A 199 -9.02 15.71 4.20
CA VAL A 199 -8.46 15.31 2.89
C VAL A 199 -9.46 15.43 1.75
N ARG A 200 -10.77 15.34 2.06
CA ARG A 200 -11.89 15.50 1.13
C ARG A 200 -11.80 14.62 -0.12
N CYS A 201 -11.25 13.43 0.00
CA CYS A 201 -11.15 12.43 -1.06
C CYS A 201 -11.46 11.05 -0.50
N ASN A 202 -11.59 10.06 -1.38
CA ASN A 202 -11.71 8.67 -0.96
C ASN A 202 -10.52 8.28 -0.07
N MET A 203 -10.82 7.54 0.98
CA MET A 203 -9.84 6.97 1.92
C MET A 203 -10.38 5.64 2.43
N ASP A 204 -9.50 4.75 2.85
CA ASP A 204 -9.84 3.50 3.51
C ASP A 204 -8.96 3.34 4.74
N ILE A 205 -9.56 3.07 5.91
CA ILE A 205 -8.84 2.83 7.16
C ILE A 205 -9.19 1.45 7.70
N LYS A 206 -8.16 0.69 8.07
CA LYS A 206 -8.31 -0.66 8.63
C LYS A 206 -7.43 -0.82 9.85
N PHE A 207 -7.98 -1.43 10.90
CA PHE A 207 -7.19 -1.86 12.05
C PHE A 207 -6.59 -3.25 11.78
N ILE A 208 -5.32 -3.41 12.07
CA ILE A 208 -4.59 -4.66 11.87
C ILE A 208 -4.55 -5.42 13.20
N GLY A 209 -5.64 -6.16 13.48
CA GLY A 209 -5.84 -6.84 14.76
C GLY A 209 -5.54 -8.34 14.76
N SER A 210 -5.31 -8.96 13.59
CA SER A 210 -5.06 -10.40 13.47
C SER A 210 -3.77 -10.69 12.69
N GLY A 211 -3.14 -11.84 12.96
CA GLY A 211 -1.96 -12.30 12.21
C GLY A 211 -2.22 -12.45 10.70
N PRO A 212 -3.33 -13.06 10.28
CA PRO A 212 -3.74 -13.11 8.88
C PRO A 212 -3.93 -11.71 8.25
N ALA A 213 -4.57 -10.78 8.96
CA ALA A 213 -4.74 -9.40 8.48
C ALA A 213 -3.39 -8.68 8.33
N ALA A 214 -2.47 -8.87 9.29
CA ALA A 214 -1.12 -8.32 9.22
C ALA A 214 -0.37 -8.86 8.00
N LYS A 215 -0.40 -10.19 7.78
CA LYS A 215 0.21 -10.82 6.60
C LYS A 215 -0.38 -10.27 5.30
N ALA A 216 -1.71 -10.21 5.19
CA ALA A 216 -2.40 -9.70 4.02
C ALA A 216 -2.05 -8.24 3.71
N VAL A 217 -2.00 -7.37 4.73
CA VAL A 217 -1.61 -5.96 4.57
C VAL A 217 -0.15 -5.83 4.15
N THR A 218 0.76 -6.63 4.71
CA THR A 218 2.16 -6.64 4.28
C THR A 218 2.29 -6.96 2.80
N TYR A 219 1.65 -8.03 2.30
CA TYR A 219 1.67 -8.32 0.86
C TYR A 219 1.03 -7.21 0.02
N TYR A 220 -0.11 -6.70 0.47
CA TYR A 220 -0.81 -5.61 -0.22
C TYR A 220 0.08 -4.39 -0.37
N ILE A 221 0.67 -3.90 0.72
CA ILE A 221 1.52 -2.70 0.72
C ILE A 221 2.82 -2.95 -0.05
N THR A 222 3.46 -4.10 0.14
CA THR A 222 4.66 -4.48 -0.62
C THR A 222 4.38 -4.40 -2.12
N ASN A 223 3.27 -4.95 -2.61
CA ASN A 223 2.89 -4.89 -4.02
C ASN A 223 2.75 -3.45 -4.57
N TYR A 224 2.36 -2.48 -3.73
CA TYR A 224 2.31 -1.07 -4.14
C TYR A 224 3.67 -0.39 -4.08
N ILE A 225 4.51 -0.75 -3.11
CA ILE A 225 5.89 -0.24 -3.02
C ILE A 225 6.72 -0.75 -4.19
N THR A 226 6.60 -2.03 -4.54
CA THR A 226 7.37 -2.70 -5.60
C THR A 226 6.73 -2.62 -6.96
N LYS A 227 5.61 -1.88 -7.10
CA LYS A 227 4.88 -1.78 -8.35
C LYS A 227 5.73 -1.17 -9.44
N SER A 228 6.02 -1.97 -10.47
CA SER A 228 6.77 -1.52 -11.64
C SER A 228 6.10 -0.32 -12.29
N GLN A 229 6.86 0.77 -12.45
CA GLN A 229 6.38 1.97 -13.15
C GLN A 229 6.27 1.76 -14.66
N LEU A 230 6.92 0.72 -15.19
CA LEU A 230 6.94 0.37 -16.60
C LEU A 230 6.25 -0.98 -16.80
N LYS A 231 5.14 -0.99 -17.54
CA LYS A 231 4.45 -2.23 -17.91
C LYS A 231 5.28 -3.01 -18.92
N THR A 232 5.26 -4.33 -18.80
CA THR A 232 6.06 -5.26 -19.62
C THR A 232 5.84 -5.09 -21.12
N HIS A 233 4.61 -4.85 -21.58
CA HIS A 233 4.33 -4.61 -23.01
C HIS A 233 4.95 -3.29 -23.53
N VAL A 234 5.03 -2.25 -22.71
CA VAL A 234 5.70 -0.98 -23.06
C VAL A 234 7.21 -1.20 -23.14
N ALA A 235 7.77 -1.99 -22.20
CA ALA A 235 9.16 -2.39 -22.24
C ALA A 235 9.48 -3.18 -23.52
N TYR A 236 8.66 -4.17 -23.89
CA TYR A 236 8.84 -4.94 -25.12
C TYR A 236 8.74 -4.10 -26.40
N ALA A 237 7.74 -3.20 -26.51
CA ALA A 237 7.63 -2.31 -27.65
C ALA A 237 8.86 -1.38 -27.78
N ALA A 238 9.38 -0.90 -26.64
CA ALA A 238 10.58 -0.10 -26.60
C ALA A 238 11.84 -0.89 -26.99
N LEU A 239 11.95 -2.14 -26.54
CA LEU A 239 13.02 -3.07 -26.94
C LEU A 239 12.96 -3.35 -28.45
N GLU A 240 11.79 -3.66 -28.99
CA GLU A 240 11.59 -3.91 -30.42
C GLU A 240 12.00 -2.68 -31.26
N LEU A 241 11.59 -1.48 -30.84
CA LEU A 241 11.96 -0.24 -31.51
C LEU A 241 13.48 0.02 -31.45
N ALA A 242 14.10 -0.26 -30.31
CA ALA A 242 15.54 -0.12 -30.13
C ALA A 242 16.31 -1.08 -31.06
N VAL A 243 15.89 -2.34 -31.13
CA VAL A 243 16.46 -3.36 -32.04
C VAL A 243 16.30 -2.92 -33.51
N LYS A 244 15.09 -2.48 -33.92
CA LYS A 244 14.86 -1.96 -35.28
C LYS A 244 15.78 -0.77 -35.60
N LYS A 245 16.00 0.13 -34.65
CA LYS A 245 16.89 1.29 -34.81
C LYS A 245 18.38 0.95 -34.80
N LEU A 246 18.80 -0.26 -34.41
CA LEU A 246 20.20 -0.70 -34.52
C LEU A 246 20.56 -1.22 -35.91
N GLY A 247 19.58 -1.54 -36.75
CA GLY A 247 19.82 -2.11 -38.08
C GLY A 247 20.41 -3.53 -38.02
N GLU A 248 20.77 -4.10 -39.16
CA GLU A 248 21.38 -5.43 -39.24
C GLU A 248 22.81 -5.43 -38.67
N PHE A 249 23.28 -6.58 -38.19
CA PHE A 249 24.64 -6.74 -37.66
C PHE A 249 25.63 -6.93 -38.80
N CYS A 250 26.68 -6.09 -38.84
CA CYS A 250 27.75 -6.20 -39.82
C CYS A 250 29.05 -6.61 -39.11
N PRO A 251 29.48 -7.88 -39.20
CA PRO A 251 30.63 -8.41 -38.44
C PRO A 251 31.98 -7.76 -38.81
N ASP A 252 32.07 -7.08 -39.95
CA ASP A 252 33.28 -6.39 -40.41
C ASP A 252 33.42 -4.95 -39.85
N GLU A 253 32.32 -4.33 -39.37
CA GLU A 253 32.29 -2.94 -38.90
C GLU A 253 31.90 -2.79 -37.42
N ASP A 254 31.15 -3.75 -36.86
CA ASP A 254 30.63 -3.68 -35.50
C ASP A 254 31.46 -4.51 -34.51
N GLU A 255 32.14 -3.83 -33.58
CA GLU A 255 32.67 -4.47 -32.39
C GLU A 255 31.51 -4.91 -31.48
N LEU A 256 31.43 -6.22 -31.21
CA LEU A 256 30.30 -6.88 -30.53
C LEU A 256 29.94 -6.20 -29.19
N THR A 257 30.95 -5.78 -28.43
CA THR A 257 30.80 -5.07 -27.16
C THR A 257 30.23 -3.66 -27.31
N ILE A 258 30.63 -2.92 -28.36
CA ILE A 258 30.12 -1.57 -28.65
C ILE A 258 28.66 -1.66 -29.10
N ARG A 259 28.33 -2.66 -29.92
CA ARG A 259 26.96 -2.89 -30.38
C ARG A 259 26.02 -3.29 -29.23
N ALA A 260 26.46 -4.18 -28.33
CA ALA A 260 25.71 -4.54 -27.13
C ALA A 260 25.44 -3.32 -26.22
N LYS A 261 26.46 -2.48 -25.98
CA LYS A 261 26.28 -1.22 -25.22
C LYS A 261 25.29 -0.26 -25.89
N LYS A 262 25.37 -0.09 -27.21
CA LYS A 262 24.42 0.74 -27.99
C LYS A 262 22.99 0.18 -27.94
N LEU A 263 22.83 -1.15 -27.94
CA LEU A 263 21.54 -1.82 -27.77
C LEU A 263 20.94 -1.48 -26.41
N LEU A 264 21.66 -1.76 -25.33
CA LEU A 264 21.20 -1.45 -23.97
C LEU A 264 20.83 0.03 -23.81
N GLN A 265 21.64 0.96 -24.32
CA GLN A 265 21.35 2.39 -24.28
C GLN A 265 20.09 2.75 -25.08
N LYS A 266 19.93 2.26 -26.31
CA LYS A 266 18.74 2.55 -27.13
C LYS A 266 17.47 1.95 -26.51
N CYS A 267 17.56 0.75 -25.93
CA CYS A 267 16.48 0.12 -25.19
C CYS A 267 16.07 0.99 -24.00
N ALA A 268 17.02 1.40 -23.16
CA ALA A 268 16.78 2.25 -22.01
C ALA A 268 16.16 3.61 -22.40
N PHE A 269 16.69 4.29 -23.41
CA PHE A 269 16.12 5.56 -23.87
C PHE A 269 14.74 5.39 -24.47
N SER A 270 14.50 4.30 -25.20
CA SER A 270 13.18 4.02 -25.77
C SER A 270 12.16 3.75 -24.67
N MET A 271 12.52 2.98 -23.64
CA MET A 271 11.69 2.68 -22.47
C MET A 271 11.29 3.97 -21.75
N ILE A 272 12.25 4.84 -21.46
CA ILE A 272 12.00 6.12 -20.78
C ILE A 272 11.13 7.04 -21.65
N SER A 273 11.39 7.12 -22.96
CA SER A 273 10.66 8.03 -23.86
C SER A 273 9.19 7.66 -24.09
N HIS A 274 8.83 6.39 -23.91
CA HIS A 274 7.46 5.90 -24.05
C HIS A 274 6.78 5.67 -22.70
N GLN A 275 7.43 6.02 -21.59
CA GLN A 275 6.81 5.97 -20.28
C GLN A 275 5.79 7.10 -20.18
N GLU A 276 4.50 6.74 -20.16
CA GLU A 276 3.42 7.70 -19.91
C GLU A 276 3.34 8.01 -18.41
N LEU A 277 3.41 9.30 -18.07
CA LEU A 277 3.23 9.80 -16.71
C LEU A 277 1.97 10.64 -16.64
N SER A 278 1.23 10.54 -15.55
CA SER A 278 0.05 11.39 -15.35
C SER A 278 0.44 12.84 -15.11
N ALA A 279 -0.47 13.76 -15.44
CA ALA A 279 -0.26 15.18 -15.16
C ALA A 279 -0.02 15.45 -13.66
N GLN A 280 -0.65 14.67 -12.78
CA GLN A 280 -0.49 14.76 -11.34
C GLN A 280 0.88 14.28 -10.88
N GLN A 281 1.40 13.18 -11.44
CA GLN A 281 2.77 12.71 -11.17
C GLN A 281 3.80 13.74 -11.59
N VAL A 282 3.67 14.24 -12.83
CA VAL A 282 4.57 15.27 -13.36
C VAL A 282 4.53 16.52 -12.49
N ALA A 283 3.34 16.97 -12.09
CA ALA A 283 3.21 18.09 -11.17
C ALA A 283 3.87 17.82 -9.82
N SER A 284 3.70 16.62 -9.25
CA SER A 284 4.35 16.21 -8.00
C SER A 284 5.88 16.28 -8.09
N TYR A 285 6.45 15.73 -9.16
CA TYR A 285 7.90 15.77 -9.40
C TYR A 285 8.42 17.19 -9.64
N LEU A 286 7.71 18.00 -10.42
CA LEU A 286 8.09 19.40 -10.66
C LEU A 286 8.02 20.27 -9.40
N MET A 287 7.13 19.92 -8.46
CA MET A 287 6.99 20.60 -7.18
C MET A 287 7.92 20.04 -6.09
N ASP A 288 8.81 19.09 -6.44
CA ASP A 288 9.73 18.43 -5.52
C ASP A 288 9.01 17.80 -4.32
N TYR A 289 7.86 17.18 -4.60
CA TYR A 289 7.10 16.43 -3.60
C TYR A 289 7.63 15.01 -3.50
N GLU A 290 7.71 14.54 -2.26
CA GLU A 290 8.21 13.20 -1.97
C GLU A 290 7.18 12.13 -2.34
N ASP A 291 7.70 11.00 -2.81
CA ASP A 291 6.94 9.81 -3.17
C ASP A 291 6.85 8.81 -2.01
N HIS A 292 7.50 9.08 -0.89
CA HIS A 292 7.37 8.31 0.33
C HIS A 292 7.54 9.20 1.57
N PHE A 293 7.03 8.73 2.71
CA PHE A 293 7.09 9.42 3.99
C PHE A 293 7.44 8.42 5.08
N THR A 294 8.52 8.70 5.81
CA THR A 294 9.08 7.80 6.82
C THR A 294 9.26 8.51 8.14
N SER A 295 8.92 7.82 9.24
CA SER A 295 9.22 8.31 10.58
C SER A 295 10.64 7.96 11.05
N HIS A 296 11.22 6.90 10.47
CA HIS A 296 12.54 6.37 10.82
C HIS A 296 13.45 6.32 9.59
N LEU A 297 14.74 6.18 9.85
CA LEU A 297 15.71 5.83 8.82
C LEU A 297 15.70 4.32 8.63
N TYR A 298 15.63 3.89 7.38
CA TYR A 298 15.64 2.49 7.00
C TYR A 298 16.97 2.15 6.30
N ARG A 299 17.35 0.87 6.35
CA ARG A 299 18.46 0.32 5.56
C ARG A 299 17.91 -0.51 4.42
N ASN A 300 18.64 -0.52 3.31
CA ASN A 300 18.35 -1.44 2.22
C ASN A 300 18.57 -2.87 2.70
N LEU A 301 17.58 -3.73 2.47
CA LEU A 301 17.67 -5.17 2.66
C LEU A 301 17.79 -5.81 1.27
N TYR A 302 18.87 -6.53 1.01
CA TYR A 302 19.05 -7.27 -0.25
C TYR A 302 18.34 -8.63 -0.12
N TRP A 303 17.05 -8.63 -0.46
CA TRP A 303 16.14 -9.76 -0.24
C TRP A 303 16.60 -11.07 -0.89
N THR A 304 17.14 -11.02 -2.10
CA THR A 304 17.63 -12.17 -2.89
C THR A 304 18.61 -13.06 -2.11
N SER A 305 19.53 -12.46 -1.36
CA SER A 305 20.49 -13.22 -0.55
C SER A 305 19.82 -13.96 0.61
N PHE A 306 18.82 -13.35 1.26
CA PHE A 306 18.04 -13.99 2.32
C PHE A 306 17.11 -15.06 1.76
N GLU A 307 16.48 -14.81 0.63
CA GLU A 307 15.64 -15.76 -0.09
C GLU A 307 16.42 -17.01 -0.48
N ALA A 308 17.64 -16.85 -1.02
CA ALA A 308 18.51 -17.98 -1.35
C ALA A 308 18.85 -18.81 -0.11
N LEU A 309 19.16 -18.18 1.02
CA LEU A 309 19.41 -18.89 2.29
C LEU A 309 18.16 -19.65 2.74
N ILE A 310 17.00 -19.00 2.75
CA ILE A 310 15.73 -19.61 3.17
C ILE A 310 15.40 -20.80 2.26
N ASN A 311 15.56 -20.66 0.94
CA ASN A 311 15.32 -21.75 -0.01
C ASN A 311 16.30 -22.92 0.16
N GLN A 312 17.54 -22.69 0.61
CA GLN A 312 18.48 -23.76 0.94
C GLN A 312 18.08 -24.52 2.21
N GLU A 313 17.59 -23.83 3.24
CA GLU A 313 17.18 -24.45 4.51
C GLU A 313 15.78 -25.08 4.45
N GLN A 314 14.86 -24.40 3.77
CA GLN A 314 13.45 -24.73 3.60
C GLN A 314 13.02 -24.45 2.16
N PRO A 315 13.35 -25.35 1.22
CA PRO A 315 12.96 -25.17 -0.18
C PRO A 315 11.44 -25.12 -0.28
N SER A 316 10.91 -24.03 -0.82
CA SER A 316 9.48 -23.85 -1.05
C SER A 316 9.06 -24.72 -2.23
N PRO A 317 8.34 -25.84 -2.03
CA PRO A 317 8.02 -26.76 -3.12
C PRO A 317 7.23 -26.07 -4.23
N GLU A 318 6.40 -25.09 -3.88
CA GLU A 318 5.55 -24.34 -4.81
C GLU A 318 6.34 -23.47 -5.80
N CYS A 319 7.53 -23.00 -5.42
CA CYS A 319 8.38 -22.15 -6.27
C CYS A 319 9.21 -22.96 -7.28
N TYR A 320 9.35 -24.27 -7.07
CA TYR A 320 10.17 -25.16 -7.91
C TYR A 320 9.33 -26.24 -8.62
N LEU A 321 7.99 -26.06 -8.66
CA LEU A 321 7.10 -26.87 -9.50
C LEU A 321 7.23 -26.44 -10.95
N SER A 322 8.28 -26.89 -11.63
CA SER A 322 8.32 -26.88 -13.10
C SER A 322 8.93 -28.18 -13.62
N LEU A 323 8.33 -28.72 -14.69
CA LEU A 323 8.77 -29.84 -15.52
C LEU A 323 8.27 -31.27 -15.18
N LYS A 324 6.96 -31.48 -14.98
CA LYS A 324 6.32 -32.77 -15.34
C LYS A 324 4.87 -32.61 -15.82
N SER A 325 4.68 -32.18 -17.07
CA SER A 325 3.86 -32.87 -18.08
C SER A 325 3.73 -31.99 -19.32
N ASN A 326 4.24 -32.49 -20.44
CA ASN A 326 3.78 -32.09 -21.76
C ASN A 326 2.32 -32.54 -21.89
N ASP A 327 1.40 -31.60 -22.08
CA ASP A 327 0.27 -31.82 -22.98
C ASP A 327 -0.07 -30.49 -23.66
N GLU A 328 0.06 -30.51 -24.98
CA GLU A 328 -0.33 -29.45 -25.89
C GLU A 328 -1.86 -29.34 -25.92
N SER A 329 -2.43 -28.23 -25.45
CA SER A 329 -3.61 -27.59 -26.07
C SER A 329 -4.00 -26.32 -25.31
N ASP A 330 -4.44 -25.32 -26.09
CA ASP A 330 -5.12 -24.09 -25.69
C ASP A 330 -4.23 -22.88 -25.31
N MET A 331 -3.37 -22.52 -26.25
CA MET A 331 -2.82 -21.16 -26.36
C MET A 331 -3.74 -20.28 -27.21
N GLU A 332 -4.74 -19.65 -26.59
CA GLU A 332 -5.32 -18.40 -27.12
C GLU A 332 -6.10 -17.64 -26.04
N SER A 333 -5.73 -16.35 -25.86
CA SER A 333 -6.37 -15.30 -25.04
C SER A 333 -5.98 -15.14 -23.56
N ILE A 334 -4.71 -14.84 -23.28
CA ILE A 334 -4.32 -14.07 -22.09
C ILE A 334 -3.39 -12.93 -22.53
N LEU A 335 -3.99 -11.80 -22.91
CA LEU A 335 -3.33 -10.50 -22.98
C LEU A 335 -4.21 -9.53 -22.22
N ASP A 336 -3.93 -9.41 -20.92
CA ASP A 336 -4.06 -8.19 -20.11
C ASP A 336 -4.13 -8.60 -18.64
N GLU A 337 -3.02 -9.05 -18.08
CA GLU A 337 -2.72 -8.82 -16.67
C GLU A 337 -1.21 -8.78 -16.40
N ASP A 338 -0.82 -7.74 -15.66
CA ASP A 338 0.45 -7.64 -14.95
C ASP A 338 0.49 -8.79 -13.92
N GLU A 339 0.95 -9.97 -14.32
CA GLU A 339 1.40 -11.00 -13.40
C GLU A 339 2.69 -10.53 -12.68
N PRO A 340 2.93 -10.95 -11.43
CA PRO A 340 4.28 -10.84 -10.88
C PRO A 340 5.21 -11.64 -11.80
N ASP A 341 6.29 -11.01 -12.28
CA ASP A 341 7.29 -11.66 -13.12
C ASP A 341 7.68 -13.01 -12.51
N GLU A 342 7.24 -14.12 -13.13
CA GLU A 342 7.88 -15.42 -12.95
C GLU A 342 9.25 -15.30 -13.61
N HIS A 343 10.24 -14.87 -12.83
CA HIS A 343 11.62 -14.91 -13.26
C HIS A 343 11.99 -16.37 -13.55
N GLU A 344 12.29 -16.66 -14.82
CA GLU A 344 13.03 -17.86 -15.21
C GLU A 344 14.37 -17.87 -14.46
N HIS A 345 14.41 -18.55 -13.31
CA HIS A 345 15.66 -18.89 -12.66
C HIS A 345 16.34 -19.99 -13.49
N SER A 346 17.24 -19.58 -14.39
CA SER A 346 18.18 -20.53 -14.98
C SER A 346 19.17 -20.96 -13.88
N ASP A 347 19.05 -22.21 -13.47
CA ASP A 347 19.95 -22.86 -12.51
C ASP A 347 21.42 -22.85 -12.97
N ASN A 348 22.29 -22.79 -11.95
CA ASN A 348 23.74 -23.09 -11.96
C ASN A 348 24.72 -22.02 -12.45
N GLU A 349 24.81 -20.91 -11.71
CA GLU A 349 26.12 -20.29 -11.48
C GLU A 349 26.34 -20.15 -9.96
N ASN A 350 27.54 -20.52 -9.49
CA ASN A 350 27.97 -20.33 -8.11
C ASN A 350 27.54 -18.95 -7.62
N THR A 351 26.58 -18.88 -6.70
CA THR A 351 26.15 -17.63 -6.07
C THR A 351 27.28 -17.12 -5.19
N GLU A 352 28.18 -16.34 -5.79
CA GLU A 352 29.01 -15.39 -5.05
C GLU A 352 28.04 -14.50 -4.25
N GLU A 353 28.18 -14.48 -2.93
CA GLU A 353 27.39 -13.63 -2.03
C GLU A 353 27.36 -12.21 -2.61
N GLU A 354 26.19 -11.57 -2.69
CA GLU A 354 26.08 -10.18 -3.15
C GLU A 354 26.80 -9.27 -2.13
N VAL A 355 28.09 -9.03 -2.37
CA VAL A 355 28.95 -8.22 -1.50
C VAL A 355 28.64 -6.75 -1.76
N THR A 356 28.09 -6.07 -0.76
CA THR A 356 27.97 -4.60 -0.79
C THR A 356 29.33 -3.94 -0.96
N ILE A 357 29.48 -3.05 -1.94
CA ILE A 357 30.71 -2.26 -2.12
C ILE A 357 30.47 -0.85 -1.56
N ALA A 358 31.33 -0.39 -0.65
CA ALA A 358 31.32 0.98 -0.11
C ALA A 358 32.62 1.70 -0.47
N VAL A 359 32.58 3.02 -0.62
CA VAL A 359 33.78 3.84 -0.89
C VAL A 359 34.23 4.50 0.41
N GLN A 360 35.47 4.26 0.84
CA GLN A 360 36.05 4.98 1.97
C GLN A 360 36.24 6.47 1.65
N THR A 361 36.44 7.29 2.69
CA THR A 361 36.80 8.71 2.54
C THR A 361 38.09 8.94 1.74
N SER A 362 38.93 7.91 1.58
CA SER A 362 40.12 7.88 0.72
C SER A 362 39.83 7.62 -0.77
N GLY A 363 38.61 7.20 -1.12
CA GLY A 363 38.22 6.80 -2.48
C GLY A 363 38.34 5.30 -2.76
N ASP A 364 38.78 4.48 -1.80
CA ASP A 364 38.95 3.04 -1.99
C ASP A 364 37.63 2.28 -1.83
N LEU A 365 37.35 1.37 -2.77
CA LEU A 365 36.21 0.46 -2.73
C LEU A 365 36.50 -0.67 -1.73
N ILE A 366 35.63 -0.84 -0.73
CA ILE A 366 35.68 -1.92 0.27
C ILE A 366 34.43 -2.79 0.18
N ALA A 367 34.62 -4.09 0.24
CA ALA A 367 33.57 -5.07 0.48
C ALA A 367 33.03 -4.92 1.91
N LYS A 368 31.77 -4.53 2.07
CA LYS A 368 31.02 -4.70 3.31
C LYS A 368 30.48 -6.15 3.35
N ALA A 369 30.59 -6.76 4.53
CA ALA A 369 30.14 -8.12 4.82
C ALA A 369 28.69 -8.37 4.33
N ALA A 370 28.41 -9.59 3.89
CA ALA A 370 27.09 -10.02 3.46
C ALA A 370 26.06 -9.82 4.59
N GLN A 371 24.92 -9.18 4.29
CA GLN A 371 23.85 -8.95 5.28
C GLN A 371 23.32 -10.25 5.89
N VAL A 372 23.34 -11.32 5.11
CA VAL A 372 22.99 -12.67 5.57
C VAL A 372 23.97 -13.18 6.62
N ALA A 373 25.28 -13.03 6.38
CA ALA A 373 26.30 -13.41 7.35
C ALA A 373 26.21 -12.55 8.64
N ASP A 374 25.94 -11.25 8.51
CA ASP A 374 25.68 -10.38 9.67
C ASP A 374 24.47 -10.86 10.48
N TYR A 375 23.38 -11.26 9.82
CA TYR A 375 22.20 -11.83 10.47
C TYR A 375 22.49 -13.17 11.16
N GLN A 376 23.16 -14.11 10.48
CA GLN A 376 23.47 -15.44 11.03
C GLN A 376 24.46 -15.39 12.20
N LEU A 377 25.44 -14.49 12.13
CA LEU A 377 26.49 -14.34 13.14
C LEU A 377 26.16 -13.29 14.20
N ARG A 378 24.93 -12.77 14.18
CA ARG A 378 24.46 -11.75 15.12
C ARG A 378 24.47 -12.31 16.54
N ASP A 379 25.27 -11.70 17.40
CA ASP A 379 25.28 -12.03 18.83
C ASP A 379 23.96 -11.58 19.49
N LYS A 380 23.42 -12.40 20.40
CA LYS A 380 22.20 -12.10 21.17
C LYS A 380 22.25 -10.75 21.89
N LYS A 381 23.44 -10.25 22.23
CA LYS A 381 23.63 -8.92 22.83
C LYS A 381 23.23 -7.77 21.89
N LEU A 382 23.06 -8.06 20.60
CA LEU A 382 22.65 -7.11 19.57
C LEU A 382 21.18 -7.28 19.18
N ASP A 383 20.40 -8.13 19.85
CA ASP A 383 18.99 -8.35 19.53
C ASP A 383 18.16 -7.06 19.67
N ASP A 384 18.54 -6.17 20.59
CA ASP A 384 17.83 -4.92 20.87
C ASP A 384 18.21 -3.75 19.94
N VAL A 385 19.14 -3.97 19.00
CA VAL A 385 19.66 -2.93 18.10
C VAL A 385 19.06 -3.13 16.71
N SER A 386 18.50 -2.10 16.05
CA SER A 386 18.21 -2.18 14.60
C SER A 386 19.39 -1.57 13.82
N VAL A 387 19.83 -2.24 12.75
CA VAL A 387 20.98 -1.84 11.90
C VAL A 387 20.53 -0.85 10.82
#